data_AF-A0A510KH40-F1
#
_entry.id   AF-A0A510KH40-F1
#
_cell.length_a   1.000
_cell.length_b   1.000
_cell.length_c   1.000
_cell.angle_alpha   90.00
_cell.angle_beta   90.00
_cell.angle_gamma   90.00
#
_symmetry.space_group_name_H-M   'P 1'
#
loop_
_entity.id
_entity.type
_entity.pdbx_description
1 polymer ?
#
loop_
_entity_poly.entity_id
_entity_poly.type
_entity_poly.pdbx_seq_one_letter_code
_entity_poly.pdbx_strand_id
1 'polypeptide(L)'
;MSKKFNLDISKINSKKVPAVAKVESIYNIDYEKLDISGIEKEKLIKYENDITFHKEKSMEHIFKYSKAIFEANQIFANKGNGSFGKWIEKLGVDRDSANVAIRKYSLYLKYQTKGLEEPEKVLTLSNRTVKTLTGQKKDDFKETEIIEVITSDDPSSKLKEIVEQKEAIKLSDVEEKRIFLTREKVKRQHLIKKLREEIRDIEEQIKSLN
;
A
#
# COMPACT_ATOMS: atom_id res chain seq x y z
N MET A 1 4.71 -22.69 12.20
CA MET A 1 5.57 -22.39 13.36
C MET A 1 6.02 -20.94 13.27
N SER A 2 5.42 -20.08 14.08
CA SER A 2 5.78 -18.66 14.19
C SER A 2 7.13 -18.53 14.91
N LYS A 3 8.19 -18.14 14.19
CA LYS A 3 9.42 -17.68 14.82
C LYS A 3 9.08 -16.44 15.65
N LYS A 4 9.10 -16.56 16.98
CA LYS A 4 9.01 -15.41 17.88
C LYS A 4 10.22 -14.52 17.59
N PHE A 5 9.97 -13.33 17.03
CA PHE A 5 10.98 -12.27 16.93
C PHE A 5 11.31 -11.82 18.35
N ASN A 6 12.46 -12.24 18.86
CA ASN A 6 12.94 -11.82 20.17
C ASN A 6 13.73 -10.51 19.98
N LEU A 7 13.05 -9.38 20.11
CA LEU A 7 13.64 -8.03 20.10
C LEU A 7 14.17 -7.72 21.50
N ASP A 8 15.23 -8.42 21.92
CA ASP A 8 15.94 -8.08 23.15
C ASP A 8 16.86 -6.87 22.89
N ILE A 9 16.27 -5.67 22.95
CA ILE A 9 16.92 -4.38 22.64
C ILE A 9 18.04 -4.06 23.65
N SER A 10 18.08 -4.74 24.80
CA SER A 10 19.09 -4.56 25.85
C SER A 10 20.52 -4.81 25.36
N LYS A 11 20.71 -5.56 24.27
CA LYS A 11 22.03 -5.91 23.69
C LYS A 11 22.56 -4.90 22.67
N ILE A 12 21.75 -3.95 22.21
CA ILE A 12 22.10 -3.04 21.10
C ILE A 12 22.93 -1.84 21.58
N ASN A 13 22.84 -1.46 22.86
CA ASN A 13 23.44 -0.24 23.41
C ASN A 13 24.83 -0.43 24.07
N SER A 14 25.73 -1.26 23.53
CA SER A 14 27.04 -1.54 24.15
C SER A 14 28.27 -0.88 23.50
N LYS A 15 28.10 0.03 22.52
CA LYS A 15 29.26 0.73 21.91
C LYS A 15 29.45 2.13 22.51
N LYS A 16 30.67 2.35 23.03
CA LYS A 16 31.18 3.58 23.65
C LYS A 16 30.80 4.83 22.83
N VAL A 17 30.19 5.79 23.52
CA VAL A 17 29.76 7.09 23.01
C VAL A 17 31.01 7.97 22.77
N PRO A 18 31.33 8.37 21.53
CA PRO A 18 32.33 9.40 21.27
C PRO A 18 31.81 10.77 21.75
N ALA A 19 32.74 11.69 22.04
CA ALA A 19 32.46 13.03 22.58
C ALA A 19 31.27 13.71 21.88
N VAL A 20 30.34 14.22 22.68
CA VAL A 20 29.03 14.75 22.28
C VAL A 20 29.21 15.90 21.28
N ALA A 21 29.09 15.59 19.98
CA ALA A 21 28.77 16.61 18.99
C ALA A 21 27.45 17.27 19.44
N LYS A 22 27.38 18.61 19.42
CA LYS A 22 26.11 19.30 19.66
C LYS A 22 25.06 18.71 18.73
N VAL A 23 24.06 18.06 19.32
CA VAL A 23 22.95 17.50 18.55
C VAL A 23 22.02 18.67 18.27
N GLU A 24 21.94 19.08 17.01
CA GLU A 24 21.05 20.15 16.57
C GLU A 24 19.75 19.54 16.05
N SER A 25 18.64 20.26 16.20
CA SER A 25 17.38 19.85 15.57
C SER A 25 17.52 20.02 14.07
N ILE A 26 17.14 18.97 13.34
CA ILE A 26 17.04 18.97 11.88
C ILE A 26 15.69 19.55 11.40
N TYR A 27 14.82 19.93 12.33
CA TYR A 27 13.49 20.48 12.08
C TYR A 27 13.36 21.90 12.66
N ASN A 28 12.52 22.72 12.05
CA ASN A 28 12.19 24.05 12.58
C ASN A 28 11.10 23.94 13.66
N ILE A 29 11.44 23.34 14.81
CA ILE A 29 10.53 23.14 15.93
C ILE A 29 10.73 24.24 16.98
N ASP A 30 9.63 24.93 17.29
CA ASP A 30 9.57 25.93 18.37
C ASP A 30 9.29 25.23 19.71
N TYR A 31 10.34 24.76 20.38
CA TYR A 31 10.20 24.10 21.68
C TYR A 31 9.74 25.03 22.81
N GLU A 32 9.93 26.34 22.67
CA GLU A 32 9.45 27.30 23.66
C GLU A 32 7.91 27.34 23.66
N LYS A 33 7.28 27.30 22.48
CA LYS A 33 5.82 27.14 22.38
C LYS A 33 5.30 25.81 22.92
N LEU A 34 6.16 24.79 23.02
CA LEU A 34 5.82 23.49 23.59
C LEU A 34 6.11 23.42 25.10
N ASP A 35 6.63 24.48 25.71
CA ASP A 35 7.08 24.52 27.10
C ASP A 35 8.18 23.47 27.41
N ILE A 36 9.07 23.22 26.44
CA ILE A 36 10.14 22.22 26.53
C ILE A 36 11.50 22.90 26.51
N SER A 37 12.33 22.65 27.52
CA SER A 37 13.65 23.26 27.65
C SER A 37 14.70 22.32 28.25
N GLY A 38 15.96 22.79 28.30
CA GLY A 38 17.08 22.08 28.93
C GLY A 38 17.28 20.65 28.40
N ILE A 39 17.40 19.71 29.35
CA ILE A 39 17.72 18.29 29.08
C ILE A 39 16.62 17.60 28.25
N GLU A 40 15.36 18.00 28.40
CA GLU A 40 14.24 17.41 27.66
C GLU A 40 14.31 17.77 26.18
N LYS A 41 14.62 19.04 25.89
CA LYS A 41 14.88 19.51 24.52
C LYS A 41 16.02 18.72 23.88
N GLU A 42 17.15 18.56 24.57
CA GLU A 42 18.30 17.79 24.05
C GLU A 42 17.94 16.32 23.75
N LYS A 43 17.12 15.68 24.60
CA LYS A 43 16.64 14.31 24.37
C LYS A 43 15.70 14.21 23.17
N LEU A 44 14.79 15.17 23.00
CA LEU A 44 13.87 15.18 21.85
C LEU A 44 14.63 15.40 20.54
N ILE A 45 15.59 16.32 20.53
CA ILE A 45 16.48 16.52 19.37
C ILE A 45 17.23 15.23 19.02
N LYS A 46 17.71 14.48 20.02
CA LYS A 46 18.29 13.15 19.78
C LYS A 46 17.28 12.20 19.14
N TYR A 47 16.06 12.13 19.68
CA TYR A 47 15.02 11.25 19.13
C TYR A 47 14.59 11.65 17.73
N GLU A 48 14.55 12.93 17.38
CA GLU A 48 14.28 13.40 16.02
C GLU A 48 15.29 12.87 15.01
N ASN A 49 16.58 12.94 15.37
CA ASN A 49 17.66 12.41 14.56
C ASN A 49 17.57 10.88 14.43
N ASP A 50 17.34 10.16 15.54
CA ASP A 50 17.18 8.71 15.54
C ASP A 50 15.96 8.28 14.68
N ILE A 51 14.82 8.96 14.83
CA ILE A 51 13.59 8.71 14.05
C ILE A 51 13.88 8.93 12.56
N THR A 52 14.55 10.02 12.21
CA THR A 52 14.85 10.36 10.81
C THR A 52 15.78 9.33 10.18
N PHE A 53 16.87 9.00 10.85
CA PHE A 53 17.81 7.97 10.41
C PHE A 53 17.11 6.62 10.19
N HIS A 54 16.30 6.18 11.16
CA HIS A 54 15.58 4.91 11.04
C HIS A 54 14.46 4.94 10.00
N LYS A 55 13.81 6.09 9.79
CA LYS A 55 12.83 6.29 8.71
C LYS A 55 13.48 6.12 7.34
N GLU A 56 14.63 6.77 7.11
CA GLU A 56 15.39 6.63 5.85
C GLU A 56 15.86 5.19 5.62
N LYS A 57 16.41 4.54 6.66
CA LYS A 57 16.83 3.14 6.57
C LYS A 57 15.66 2.21 6.28
N SER A 58 14.50 2.46 6.89
CA SER A 58 13.28 1.69 6.61
C SER A 58 12.86 1.83 5.15
N MET A 59 12.95 3.03 4.57
CA MET A 59 12.68 3.25 3.15
C MET A 59 13.62 2.47 2.24
N GLU A 60 14.93 2.50 2.53
CA GLU A 60 15.93 1.71 1.81
C GLU A 60 15.62 0.20 1.87
N HIS A 61 15.19 -0.29 3.03
CA HIS A 61 14.80 -1.69 3.19
C HIS A 61 13.50 -2.04 2.46
N ILE A 62 12.48 -1.18 2.49
CA ILE A 62 11.23 -1.36 1.74
C ILE A 62 11.52 -1.43 0.24
N PHE A 63 12.40 -0.55 -0.26
CA PHE A 63 12.85 -0.56 -1.64
C PHE A 63 13.48 -1.91 -2.01
N LYS A 64 14.53 -2.32 -1.27
CA LYS A 64 15.26 -3.57 -1.53
C LYS A 64 14.36 -4.79 -1.43
N TYR A 65 13.47 -4.81 -0.45
CA TYR A 65 12.48 -5.87 -0.26
C TYR A 65 11.52 -5.96 -1.45
N SER A 66 10.94 -4.83 -1.87
CA SER A 66 9.99 -4.79 -2.99
C SER A 66 10.65 -5.17 -4.31
N LYS A 67 11.88 -4.69 -4.54
CA LYS A 67 12.71 -5.06 -5.69
C LYS A 67 12.98 -6.56 -5.76
N ALA A 68 13.47 -7.16 -4.67
CA ALA A 68 13.80 -8.58 -4.63
C ALA A 68 12.58 -9.47 -4.91
N ILE A 69 11.42 -9.13 -4.34
CA ILE A 69 10.17 -9.86 -4.59
C ILE A 69 9.73 -9.70 -6.06
N PHE A 70 9.81 -8.49 -6.60
CA PHE A 70 9.47 -8.25 -8.01
C PHE A 70 10.36 -9.05 -8.96
N GLU A 71 11.68 -8.99 -8.79
CA GLU A 71 12.65 -9.71 -9.62
C GLU A 71 12.46 -11.23 -9.51
N ALA A 72 12.23 -11.75 -8.31
CA ALA A 72 11.89 -13.16 -8.12
C ALA A 72 10.60 -13.52 -8.87
N ASN A 73 9.55 -12.69 -8.79
CA ASN A 73 8.31 -12.92 -9.53
C ASN A 73 8.52 -12.96 -11.05
N GLN A 74 9.43 -12.13 -11.60
CA GLN A 74 9.79 -12.19 -13.03
C GLN A 74 10.44 -13.53 -13.42
N ILE A 75 11.31 -14.09 -12.57
CA ILE A 75 11.93 -15.41 -12.81
C ILE A 75 10.86 -16.51 -12.89
N PHE A 76 9.88 -16.46 -11.99
CA PHE A 76 8.81 -17.45 -11.92
C PHE A 76 7.70 -17.25 -12.96
N ALA A 77 7.61 -16.08 -13.61
CA ALA A 77 6.59 -15.81 -14.63
C ALA A 77 6.63 -16.81 -15.78
N ASN A 78 7.81 -17.33 -16.11
CA ASN A 78 8.02 -18.32 -17.18
C ASN A 78 7.89 -19.79 -16.72
N LYS A 79 7.57 -20.04 -15.43
CA LYS A 79 7.61 -21.38 -14.81
C LYS A 79 6.22 -21.96 -14.49
N GLY A 80 5.16 -21.36 -15.03
CA GLY A 80 3.77 -21.79 -14.83
C GLY A 80 3.10 -21.24 -13.55
N ASN A 81 1.77 -21.31 -13.52
CA ASN A 81 0.96 -20.69 -12.46
C ASN A 81 1.23 -21.30 -11.07
N GLY A 82 1.44 -20.42 -10.08
CA GLY A 82 1.49 -20.77 -8.66
C GLY A 82 2.87 -21.13 -8.09
N SER A 83 3.91 -21.25 -8.92
CA SER A 83 5.28 -21.56 -8.46
C SER A 83 5.86 -20.48 -7.56
N PHE A 84 5.68 -19.20 -7.93
CA PHE A 84 6.07 -18.06 -7.11
C PHE A 84 5.38 -18.07 -5.74
N GLY A 85 4.05 -18.30 -5.73
CA GLY A 85 3.25 -18.34 -4.51
C GLY A 85 3.73 -19.42 -3.52
N LYS A 86 4.05 -20.61 -4.03
CA LYS A 86 4.61 -21.69 -3.21
C LYS A 86 5.99 -21.34 -2.65
N TRP A 87 6.83 -20.67 -3.43
CA TRP A 87 8.18 -20.27 -3.01
C TRP A 87 8.15 -19.14 -1.97
N ILE A 88 7.36 -18.08 -2.20
CA ILE A 88 7.32 -16.90 -1.33
C ILE A 88 6.74 -17.23 0.06
N GLU A 89 5.77 -18.15 0.13
CA GLU A 89 5.20 -18.64 1.39
C GLU A 89 6.24 -19.38 2.24
N LYS A 90 7.22 -20.07 1.62
CA LYS A 90 8.33 -20.72 2.35
C LYS A 90 9.29 -19.71 2.99
N LEU A 91 9.32 -18.49 2.49
CA LEU A 91 10.06 -17.37 3.09
C LEU A 91 9.28 -16.68 4.22
N GLY A 92 8.05 -17.12 4.51
CA GLY A 92 7.19 -16.53 5.53
C GLY A 92 6.47 -15.26 5.09
N VAL A 93 6.44 -14.98 3.78
CA VAL A 93 5.73 -13.84 3.20
C VAL A 93 4.43 -14.35 2.59
N ASP A 94 3.30 -13.77 3.00
CA ASP A 94 2.01 -14.13 2.42
C ASP A 94 1.85 -13.54 1.01
N ARG A 95 0.99 -14.20 0.21
CA ARG A 95 0.81 -13.84 -1.21
C ARG A 95 0.27 -12.42 -1.40
N ASP A 96 -0.58 -11.92 -0.49
CA ASP A 96 -1.14 -10.59 -0.62
C ASP A 96 -0.07 -9.50 -0.39
N SER A 97 0.73 -9.66 0.67
CA SER A 97 1.88 -8.80 0.95
C SER A 97 2.90 -8.81 -0.19
N ALA A 98 3.22 -10.00 -0.72
CA ALA A 98 4.10 -10.13 -1.89
C ALA A 98 3.53 -9.40 -3.12
N ASN A 99 2.24 -9.58 -3.41
CA ASN A 99 1.57 -8.89 -4.51
C ASN A 99 1.57 -7.37 -4.35
N VAL A 100 1.38 -6.86 -3.13
CA VAL A 100 1.48 -5.42 -2.86
C VAL A 100 2.91 -4.92 -3.12
N ALA A 101 3.93 -5.64 -2.67
CA ALA A 101 5.33 -5.28 -2.89
C ALA A 101 5.67 -5.23 -4.39
N ILE A 102 5.20 -6.22 -5.16
CA ILE A 102 5.33 -6.26 -6.64
C ILE A 102 4.67 -5.04 -7.28
N ARG A 103 3.45 -4.68 -6.85
CA ARG A 103 2.70 -3.53 -7.38
C ARG A 103 3.40 -2.21 -7.06
N LYS A 104 3.90 -2.04 -5.84
CA LYS A 104 4.68 -0.87 -5.42
C LYS A 104 5.92 -0.70 -6.31
N TYR A 105 6.73 -1.76 -6.47
CA TYR A 105 7.94 -1.67 -7.29
C TYR A 105 7.64 -1.47 -8.78
N SER A 106 6.59 -2.10 -9.30
CA SER A 106 6.12 -1.87 -10.68
C SER A 106 5.74 -0.40 -10.92
N LEU A 107 5.03 0.21 -9.95
CA LEU A 107 4.61 1.60 -10.03
C LEU A 107 5.82 2.55 -9.92
N TYR A 108 6.77 2.25 -9.03
CA TYR A 108 8.05 2.95 -8.94
C TYR A 108 8.79 2.96 -10.29
N LEU A 109 9.02 1.79 -10.90
CA LEU A 109 9.73 1.69 -12.19
C LEU A 109 9.03 2.48 -13.29
N LYS A 110 7.69 2.40 -13.34
CA LYS A 110 6.88 3.13 -14.32
C LYS A 110 7.12 4.63 -14.24
N TYR A 111 7.06 5.21 -13.04
CA TYR A 111 7.18 6.66 -12.86
C TYR A 111 8.63 7.16 -12.83
N GLN A 112 9.57 6.33 -12.39
CA GLN A 112 11.00 6.60 -12.56
C GLN A 112 11.36 6.73 -14.04
N THR A 113 10.91 5.79 -14.87
CA THR A 113 11.16 5.81 -16.34
C THR A 113 10.55 7.03 -17.01
N LYS A 114 9.47 7.58 -16.44
CA LYS A 114 8.78 8.78 -16.94
C LYS A 114 9.36 10.09 -16.40
N GLY A 115 10.40 10.04 -15.56
CA GLY A 115 11.05 11.23 -15.02
C GLY A 115 10.25 11.94 -13.92
N LEU A 116 9.38 11.22 -13.19
CA LEU A 116 8.73 11.78 -12.00
C LEU A 116 9.78 12.11 -10.94
N GLU A 117 9.65 13.28 -10.31
CA GLU A 117 10.45 13.67 -9.16
C GLU A 117 10.04 12.84 -7.92
N GLU A 118 11.03 12.31 -7.19
CA GLU A 118 10.83 11.44 -6.01
C GLU A 118 9.90 10.23 -6.23
N PRO A 119 10.17 9.35 -7.23
CA PRO A 119 9.32 8.18 -7.50
C PRO A 119 9.31 7.18 -6.32
N GLU A 120 10.30 7.26 -5.43
CA GLU A 120 10.42 6.52 -4.17
C GLU A 120 9.17 6.68 -3.26
N LYS A 121 8.44 7.81 -3.37
CA LYS A 121 7.19 8.06 -2.62
C LYS A 121 6.13 6.99 -2.84
N VAL A 122 6.15 6.30 -3.98
CA VAL A 122 5.29 5.13 -4.24
C VAL A 122 5.41 4.05 -3.16
N LEU A 123 6.60 3.88 -2.58
CA LEU A 123 6.88 2.82 -1.63
C LEU A 123 6.23 3.05 -0.26
N THR A 124 5.93 4.31 0.09
CA THR A 124 5.25 4.69 1.34
C THR A 124 3.73 4.57 1.24
N LEU A 125 3.18 4.46 0.02
CA LEU A 125 1.73 4.39 -0.19
C LEU A 125 1.10 3.25 0.63
N SER A 126 -0.10 3.52 1.15
CA SER A 126 -0.88 2.51 1.85
C SER A 126 -1.21 1.33 0.92
N ASN A 127 -1.34 0.13 1.48
CA ASN A 127 -1.71 -1.06 0.69
C ASN A 127 -3.04 -0.85 -0.05
N ARG A 128 -3.98 -0.12 0.55
CA ARG A 128 -5.26 0.23 -0.06
C ARG A 128 -5.05 1.14 -1.27
N THR A 129 -4.27 2.21 -1.13
CA THR A 129 -3.97 3.15 -2.22
C THR A 129 -3.34 2.42 -3.40
N VAL A 130 -2.31 1.61 -3.16
CA VAL A 130 -1.65 0.83 -4.21
C VAL A 130 -2.64 -0.12 -4.89
N LYS A 131 -3.46 -0.85 -4.11
CA LYS A 131 -4.45 -1.78 -4.66
C LYS A 131 -5.52 -1.09 -5.49
N THR A 132 -5.95 0.12 -5.12
CA THR A 132 -6.90 0.91 -5.90
C THR A 132 -6.29 1.35 -7.23
N LEU A 133 -5.08 1.90 -7.21
CA LEU A 133 -4.40 2.42 -8.42
C LEU A 133 -3.97 1.32 -9.40
N THR A 134 -3.68 0.11 -8.90
CA THR A 134 -3.14 -1.00 -9.71
C THR A 134 -4.10 -2.17 -9.89
N GLY A 135 -5.27 -2.11 -9.27
CA GLY A 135 -6.25 -3.19 -9.23
C GLY A 135 -7.14 -3.25 -10.47
N GLN A 136 -8.33 -3.83 -10.30
CA GLN A 136 -9.32 -3.97 -11.38
C GLN A 136 -9.80 -2.62 -11.95
N LYS A 137 -9.78 -1.57 -11.12
CA LYS A 137 -10.18 -0.21 -11.49
C LYS A 137 -9.01 0.65 -11.98
N LYS A 138 -7.84 0.07 -12.29
CA LYS A 138 -6.66 0.85 -12.72
C LYS A 138 -6.95 1.76 -13.92
N ASP A 139 -7.81 1.30 -14.84
CA ASP A 139 -8.14 2.02 -16.07
C ASP A 139 -9.13 3.18 -15.82
N ASP A 140 -9.70 3.28 -14.61
CA ASP A 140 -10.52 4.43 -14.20
C ASP A 140 -9.66 5.68 -13.89
N PHE A 141 -8.35 5.52 -13.71
CA PHE A 141 -7.43 6.59 -13.33
C PHE A 141 -6.58 7.06 -14.50
N LYS A 142 -6.57 8.36 -14.74
CA LYS A 142 -5.66 9.02 -15.67
C LYS A 142 -4.26 9.05 -15.07
N GLU A 143 -3.26 9.10 -15.93
CA GLU A 143 -1.86 9.16 -15.50
C GLU A 143 -1.59 10.36 -14.58
N THR A 144 -2.17 11.52 -14.88
CA THR A 144 -2.04 12.76 -14.08
C THR A 144 -2.63 12.59 -12.68
N GLU A 145 -3.78 11.93 -12.57
CA GLU A 145 -4.43 11.66 -11.28
C GLU A 145 -3.58 10.72 -10.42
N ILE A 146 -2.92 9.73 -11.03
CA ILE A 146 -2.00 8.84 -10.30
C ILE A 146 -0.78 9.63 -9.80
N ILE A 147 -0.23 10.53 -10.62
CA ILE A 147 0.89 11.40 -10.22
C ILE A 147 0.48 12.27 -9.04
N GLU A 148 -0.68 12.93 -9.12
CA GLU A 148 -1.23 13.75 -8.03
C GLU A 148 -1.34 12.99 -6.71
N VAL A 149 -1.76 11.72 -6.76
CA VAL A 149 -1.83 10.86 -5.57
C VAL A 149 -0.43 10.54 -5.04
N ILE A 150 0.53 10.22 -5.90
CA ILE A 150 1.91 9.87 -5.48
C ILE A 150 2.62 11.06 -4.84
N THR A 151 2.43 12.26 -5.39
CA THR A 151 3.14 13.47 -4.95
C THR A 151 2.46 14.19 -3.78
N SER A 152 1.23 13.80 -3.42
CA SER A 152 0.48 14.40 -2.32
C SER A 152 1.10 14.08 -0.95
N ASP A 153 1.00 15.04 -0.02
CA ASP A 153 1.35 14.83 1.39
C ASP A 153 0.42 13.82 2.09
N ASP A 154 -0.85 13.73 1.65
CA ASP A 154 -1.80 12.69 2.06
C ASP A 154 -2.39 11.98 0.83
N PRO A 155 -1.68 10.95 0.32
CA PRO A 155 -2.12 10.17 -0.83
C PRO A 155 -3.48 9.49 -0.63
N SER A 156 -3.86 9.15 0.61
CA SER A 156 -5.11 8.46 0.88
C SER A 156 -6.31 9.39 0.75
N SER A 157 -6.18 10.60 1.31
CA SER A 157 -7.20 11.64 1.16
C SER A 157 -7.29 12.12 -0.29
N LYS A 158 -6.14 12.32 -0.97
CA LYS A 158 -6.15 12.73 -2.38
C LYS A 158 -6.82 11.71 -3.29
N LEU A 159 -6.56 10.42 -3.07
CA LEU A 159 -7.23 9.35 -3.80
C LEU A 159 -8.75 9.36 -3.57
N LYS A 160 -9.18 9.60 -2.32
CA LYS A 160 -10.62 9.69 -1.99
C LYS A 160 -11.29 10.85 -2.72
N GLU A 161 -10.66 12.03 -2.70
CA GLU A 161 -11.14 13.22 -3.41
C GLU A 161 -11.33 12.95 -4.91
N ILE A 162 -10.34 12.34 -5.57
CA ILE A 162 -10.41 12.02 -7.01
C ILE A 162 -11.54 11.02 -7.30
N VAL A 163 -11.72 10.02 -6.44
CA VAL A 163 -12.80 9.03 -6.60
C VAL A 163 -14.17 9.70 -6.45
N GLU A 164 -14.34 10.56 -5.44
CA GLU A 164 -15.59 11.30 -5.22
C GLU A 164 -15.91 12.27 -6.36
N GLN A 165 -14.90 12.99 -6.88
CA GLN A 165 -15.06 13.87 -8.05
C GLN A 165 -15.50 13.08 -9.28
N LYS A 166 -14.90 11.91 -9.54
CA LYS A 166 -15.30 11.04 -10.65
C LYS A 166 -16.71 10.50 -10.49
N GLU A 167 -17.10 10.12 -9.27
CA GLU A 167 -18.47 9.67 -9.00
C GLU A 167 -19.48 10.81 -9.20
N ALA A 168 -19.15 12.04 -8.78
CA ALA A 168 -19.97 13.22 -9.02
C ALA A 168 -20.11 13.53 -10.52
N ILE A 169 -19.02 13.47 -11.29
CA ILE A 169 -19.04 13.67 -12.75
C ILE A 169 -19.91 12.60 -13.43
N LYS A 170 -19.71 11.32 -13.10
CA LYS A 170 -20.53 10.20 -13.60
C LYS A 170 -22.01 10.33 -13.27
N LEU A 171 -22.34 10.97 -12.14
CA LEU A 171 -23.72 11.22 -11.72
C LEU A 171 -24.33 12.49 -12.35
N SER A 172 -23.48 13.39 -12.86
CA SER A 172 -23.87 14.62 -13.57
C SER A 172 -24.10 14.40 -15.07
N ASP A 173 -23.36 13.47 -15.69
CA ASP A 173 -23.57 13.06 -17.07
C ASP A 173 -24.68 12.01 -17.14
N VAL A 174 -25.80 12.38 -17.76
CA VAL A 174 -27.01 11.54 -17.87
C VAL A 174 -26.71 10.22 -18.59
N GLU A 175 -25.82 10.23 -19.58
CA GLU A 175 -25.51 9.05 -20.39
C GLU A 175 -24.56 8.10 -19.64
N GLU A 176 -23.54 8.63 -18.96
CA GLU A 176 -22.68 7.80 -18.10
C GLU A 176 -23.43 7.20 -16.91
N LYS A 177 -24.34 7.97 -16.28
CA LYS A 177 -25.23 7.48 -15.23
C LYS A 177 -26.11 6.35 -15.74
N ARG A 178 -26.66 6.48 -16.95
CA ARG A 178 -27.47 5.44 -17.60
C ARG A 178 -26.64 4.19 -17.88
N ILE A 179 -25.42 4.32 -18.39
CA ILE A 179 -24.51 3.19 -18.65
C ILE A 179 -24.14 2.48 -17.34
N PHE A 180 -23.78 3.24 -16.30
CA PHE A 180 -23.44 2.70 -14.99
C PHE A 180 -24.61 1.92 -14.37
N LEU A 181 -25.80 2.55 -14.29
CA LEU A 181 -27.00 1.91 -13.75
C LEU A 181 -27.41 0.68 -14.55
N THR A 182 -27.23 0.70 -15.87
CA THR A 182 -27.50 -0.45 -16.74
C THR A 182 -26.55 -1.61 -16.43
N ARG A 183 -25.25 -1.36 -16.29
CA ARG A 183 -24.26 -2.39 -15.90
C ARG A 183 -24.55 -2.96 -14.51
N GLU A 184 -24.89 -2.10 -13.55
CA GLU A 184 -25.21 -2.52 -12.19
C GLU A 184 -26.49 -3.38 -12.15
N LYS A 185 -27.52 -3.00 -12.93
CA LYS A 185 -28.75 -3.79 -13.12
C LYS A 185 -28.46 -5.18 -13.66
N VAL A 186 -27.62 -5.29 -14.69
CA VAL A 186 -27.24 -6.59 -15.30
C VAL A 186 -26.54 -7.49 -14.29
N LYS A 187 -25.60 -6.96 -13.50
CA LYS A 187 -24.92 -7.73 -12.45
C LYS A 187 -25.91 -8.29 -11.41
N ARG A 188 -26.84 -7.46 -10.93
CA ARG A 188 -27.85 -7.89 -9.96
C ARG A 188 -28.82 -8.93 -10.54
N GLN A 189 -29.21 -8.79 -11.81
CA GLN A 189 -30.03 -9.79 -12.49
C GLN A 189 -29.33 -11.15 -12.59
N HIS A 190 -28.02 -11.16 -12.86
CA HIS A 190 -27.24 -12.40 -12.88
C HIS A 190 -27.19 -13.07 -11.50
N LEU A 191 -27.00 -12.29 -10.43
CA LEU A 191 -27.02 -12.79 -9.06
C LEU A 191 -28.38 -13.38 -8.68
N ILE A 192 -29.48 -12.71 -9.06
CA ILE A 192 -30.85 -13.22 -8.85
C ILE A 192 -31.05 -14.55 -9.56
N LYS A 193 -30.55 -14.69 -10.80
CA LYS A 193 -30.65 -15.95 -11.55
C LYS A 193 -29.93 -17.08 -10.81
N LYS A 194 -28.72 -16.84 -10.33
CA LYS A 194 -27.93 -17.81 -9.57
C LYS A 194 -28.65 -18.23 -8.29
N LEU A 195 -29.17 -17.27 -7.52
CA LEU A 195 -29.93 -17.56 -6.29
C LEU A 195 -31.21 -18.36 -6.58
N ARG A 196 -31.88 -18.12 -7.71
CA ARG A 196 -33.06 -18.91 -8.11
C ARG A 196 -32.71 -20.35 -8.50
N GLU A 197 -31.54 -20.58 -9.10
CA GLU A 197 -31.02 -21.92 -9.36
C GLU A 197 -30.68 -22.63 -8.05
N GLU A 198 -29.97 -21.97 -7.13
CA GLU A 198 -29.64 -22.51 -5.80
C GLU A 198 -30.90 -22.87 -4.98
N ILE A 199 -31.94 -22.03 -5.00
CA ILE A 199 -33.22 -22.33 -4.33
C ILE A 199 -33.87 -23.58 -4.94
N ARG A 200 -33.87 -23.70 -6.27
CA ARG A 200 -34.46 -24.86 -6.97
C ARG A 200 -33.76 -26.16 -6.60
N ASP A 201 -32.43 -26.15 -6.53
CA ASP A 201 -31.65 -27.33 -6.14
C ASP A 201 -31.98 -27.76 -4.70
N ILE A 202 -32.19 -26.80 -3.79
CA ILE A 202 -32.63 -27.07 -2.41
C ILE A 202 -34.05 -27.65 -2.40
N GLU A 203 -34.97 -27.10 -3.19
CA GLU A 203 -36.35 -27.62 -3.30
C GLU A 203 -36.38 -29.06 -3.83
N GLU A 204 -35.55 -29.40 -4.82
CA GLU A 204 -35.42 -30.78 -5.32
C GLU A 204 -34.85 -31.71 -4.25
N GLN A 205 -33.86 -31.28 -3.48
CA GLN A 205 -33.32 -32.04 -2.35
C GLN A 205 -34.40 -32.30 -1.29
N ILE A 206 -35.17 -31.28 -0.90
CA ILE A 206 -36.29 -31.43 0.04
C ILE A 206 -37.33 -32.42 -0.50
N LYS A 207 -37.64 -32.34 -1.80
CA LYS A 207 -38.60 -33.25 -2.44
C LYS A 207 -38.10 -34.69 -2.48
N SER A 208 -36.79 -34.91 -2.62
CA SER A 208 -36.18 -36.25 -2.59
C SER A 208 -36.15 -36.89 -1.19
N LEU A 209 -36.38 -36.10 -0.13
CA LEU A 209 -36.46 -36.56 1.26
C LEU A 209 -37.88 -36.92 1.71
N ASN A 210 -38.90 -36.62 0.89
CA ASN A 210 -40.31 -36.97 1.13
C ASN A 210 -40.76 -38.08 0.17
#